data_AF-A0A7W1C236-F1
#
_entry.id   AF-A0A7W1C236-F1
#
_cell.length_a   1.000
_cell.length_b   1.000
_cell.length_c   1.000
_cell.angle_alpha   90.00
_cell.angle_beta   90.00
_cell.angle_gamma   90.00
#
_symmetry.space_group_name_H-M   'P 1'
#
loop_
_entity.id
_entity.type
_entity.pdbx_description
1 polymer ?
#
loop_
_entity_poly.entity_id
_entity_poly.type
_entity_poly.pdbx_seq_one_letter_code
_entity_poly.pdbx_strand_id
1 'polypeptide(L)'
;MDQTEVLSQQPQYEDPDAAIIARVLDGSKDAFALLIARYSDPLYRHALGMTGSPDVAEDILQTSFIKAFQHLGEVRGRFDAWVFRIVANACKDWLKNIRRSHLSYDEDDQPSSFVQPDEEMDRSELRGDLEGALATLAP
;
A
#
# COMPACT_ATOMS: atom_id res chain seq x y z
N MET A 1 16.18 -28.43 -38.83
CA MET A 1 17.29 -28.03 -37.95
C MET A 1 17.14 -26.52 -37.82
N ASP A 2 16.10 -26.01 -37.16
CA ASP A 2 15.80 -26.07 -35.72
C ASP A 2 16.94 -25.47 -34.91
N GLN A 3 16.76 -24.21 -34.50
CA GLN A 3 17.53 -23.58 -33.44
C GLN A 3 16.77 -22.40 -32.84
N THR A 4 16.12 -22.72 -31.72
CA THR A 4 16.10 -21.95 -30.46
C THR A 4 15.32 -20.65 -30.43
N GLU A 5 14.02 -20.85 -30.39
CA GLU A 5 13.04 -20.11 -29.60
C GLU A 5 13.51 -19.99 -28.13
N VAL A 6 14.23 -18.91 -27.83
CA VAL A 6 14.51 -18.48 -26.45
C VAL A 6 13.34 -17.62 -25.97
N LEU A 7 12.26 -18.29 -25.57
CA LEU A 7 11.24 -17.69 -24.71
C LEU A 7 11.92 -17.33 -23.39
N SER A 8 12.21 -16.05 -23.23
CA SER A 8 12.62 -15.42 -21.98
C SER A 8 11.55 -15.68 -20.92
N GLN A 9 11.73 -16.75 -20.14
CA GLN A 9 10.98 -17.01 -18.92
C GLN A 9 11.38 -15.94 -17.90
N GLN A 10 10.71 -14.78 -17.98
CA GLN A 10 10.66 -13.87 -16.86
C GLN A 10 10.00 -14.63 -15.70
N PRO A 11 10.57 -14.61 -14.48
CA PRO A 11 9.89 -15.19 -13.33
C PRO A 11 8.56 -14.45 -13.19
N GLN A 12 7.47 -15.15 -13.50
CA GLN A 12 6.12 -14.66 -13.28
C GLN A 12 5.96 -14.59 -11.76
N TYR A 13 6.19 -13.40 -11.20
CA TYR A 13 6.11 -13.16 -9.77
C TYR A 13 4.64 -13.28 -9.37
N GLU A 14 4.22 -14.51 -9.06
CA GLU A 14 2.85 -14.82 -8.66
C GLU A 14 2.59 -14.17 -7.30
N ASP A 15 1.47 -13.47 -7.19
CA ASP A 15 1.07 -12.85 -5.94
C ASP A 15 0.69 -13.97 -4.94
N PRO A 16 1.38 -14.10 -3.78
CA PRO A 16 1.04 -15.11 -2.78
C PRO A 16 -0.38 -14.98 -2.22
N ASP A 17 -1.03 -13.83 -2.41
CA ASP A 17 -2.41 -13.56 -1.98
C ASP A 17 -3.45 -13.78 -3.10
N ALA A 18 -3.04 -14.08 -4.33
CA ALA A 18 -3.94 -14.21 -5.48
C ALA A 18 -5.10 -15.18 -5.23
N ALA A 19 -4.83 -16.32 -4.59
CA ALA A 19 -5.86 -17.31 -4.26
C ALA A 19 -6.89 -16.80 -3.23
N ILE A 20 -6.43 -16.02 -2.25
CA ILE A 20 -7.32 -15.42 -1.24
C ILE A 20 -8.18 -14.34 -1.90
N ILE A 21 -7.58 -13.50 -2.73
CA ILE A 21 -8.25 -12.44 -3.49
C ILE A 21 -9.34 -13.02 -4.39
N ALA A 22 -9.01 -14.04 -5.19
CA ALA A 22 -9.98 -14.69 -6.06
C ALA A 22 -11.18 -15.23 -5.27
N ARG A 23 -10.94 -15.83 -4.11
CA ARG A 23 -12.00 -16.35 -3.23
C ARG A 23 -12.89 -15.24 -2.65
N VAL A 24 -12.31 -14.09 -2.30
CA VAL A 24 -13.09 -12.93 -1.84
C VAL A 24 -13.96 -12.37 -2.97
N LEU A 25 -13.41 -12.27 -4.18
CA LEU A 25 -14.13 -11.79 -5.36
C LEU A 25 -15.25 -12.75 -5.80
N ASP A 26 -15.09 -14.04 -5.57
CA ASP A 26 -16.12 -15.07 -5.79
C ASP A 26 -17.24 -15.06 -4.72
N GLY A 27 -17.17 -14.14 -3.75
CA GLY A 27 -18.23 -13.89 -2.77
C GLY A 27 -17.96 -14.43 -1.37
N SER A 28 -16.84 -15.12 -1.14
CA SER A 28 -16.42 -15.51 0.21
C SER A 28 -15.79 -14.32 0.95
N LYS A 29 -16.60 -13.35 1.35
CA LYS A 29 -16.13 -12.11 2.00
C LYS A 29 -15.27 -12.36 3.23
N ASP A 30 -15.55 -13.41 4.00
CA ASP A 30 -14.79 -13.78 5.20
C ASP A 30 -13.33 -14.13 4.91
N ALA A 31 -13.00 -14.54 3.68
CA ALA A 31 -11.61 -14.82 3.28
C ALA A 31 -10.73 -13.55 3.34
N PHE A 32 -11.34 -12.35 3.29
CA PHE A 32 -10.62 -11.09 3.42
C PHE A 32 -9.99 -10.92 4.82
N ALA A 33 -10.54 -11.57 5.85
CA ALA A 33 -9.97 -11.55 7.20
C ALA A 33 -8.54 -12.13 7.23
N LEU A 34 -8.19 -13.02 6.31
CA LEU A 34 -6.84 -13.56 6.18
C LEU A 34 -5.84 -12.49 5.71
N LEU A 35 -6.28 -11.60 4.80
CA LEU A 35 -5.48 -10.46 4.35
C LEU A 35 -5.35 -9.43 5.47
N ILE A 36 -6.44 -9.13 6.19
CA ILE A 36 -6.38 -8.25 7.36
C ILE A 36 -5.36 -8.78 8.36
N ALA A 37 -5.51 -10.04 8.82
CA ALA A 37 -4.62 -10.64 9.81
C ALA A 37 -3.13 -10.62 9.38
N ARG A 38 -2.86 -10.81 8.08
CA ARG A 38 -1.51 -10.79 7.52
C ARG A 38 -0.89 -9.39 7.48
N TYR A 39 -1.70 -8.37 7.16
CA TYR A 39 -1.19 -7.03 6.85
C TYR A 39 -1.44 -5.99 7.94
N SER A 40 -2.25 -6.27 8.97
CA SER A 40 -2.57 -5.31 10.04
C SER A 40 -1.32 -4.74 10.73
N ASP A 41 -0.44 -5.58 11.28
CA ASP A 41 0.76 -5.12 11.99
C ASP A 41 1.75 -4.35 11.11
N PRO A 42 2.16 -4.84 9.91
CA PRO A 42 3.12 -4.10 9.08
C PRO A 42 2.54 -2.77 8.55
N LEU A 43 1.26 -2.73 8.17
CA LEU A 43 0.61 -1.49 7.73
C LEU A 43 0.40 -0.51 8.87
N TYR A 44 0.03 -1.01 10.06
CA TYR A 44 -0.07 -0.18 11.26
C TYR A 44 1.26 0.48 11.61
N ARG A 45 2.36 -0.29 11.62
CA ARG A 45 3.71 0.25 11.87
C ARG A 45 4.11 1.31 10.85
N HIS A 46 3.76 1.10 9.58
CA HIS A 46 4.01 2.07 8.52
C HIS A 46 3.22 3.37 8.76
N ALA A 47 1.92 3.26 9.02
CA ALA A 47 1.07 4.41 9.32
C ALA A 47 1.52 5.14 10.58
N LEU A 48 1.90 4.41 11.63
CA LEU A 48 2.42 4.96 12.88
C LEU A 48 3.73 5.71 12.65
N GLY A 49 4.65 5.18 11.85
CA GLY A 49 5.90 5.85 11.49
C GLY A 49 5.67 7.15 10.72
N MET A 50 4.66 7.21 9.86
CA MET A 50 4.33 8.42 9.09
C MET A 50 3.57 9.48 9.90
N THR A 51 2.66 9.04 10.78
CA THR A 51 1.74 9.95 11.49
C THR A 51 2.22 10.32 12.88
N GLY A 52 3.03 9.48 13.52
CA GLY A 52 3.47 9.65 14.91
C GLY A 52 2.34 9.54 15.95
N SER A 53 1.13 9.16 15.54
CA SER A 53 -0.06 9.10 16.40
C SER A 53 -0.72 7.73 16.30
N PRO A 54 -0.80 6.96 17.41
CA PRO A 54 -1.47 5.66 17.44
C PRO A 54 -2.93 5.70 16.99
N ASP A 55 -3.71 6.66 17.49
CA ASP A 55 -5.13 6.79 17.18
C ASP A 55 -5.37 7.05 15.68
N VAL A 56 -4.53 7.91 15.09
CA VAL A 56 -4.60 8.22 13.66
C VAL A 56 -4.16 7.03 12.81
N ALA A 57 -3.09 6.34 13.23
CA ALA A 57 -2.61 5.16 12.52
C ALA A 57 -3.67 4.05 12.49
N GLU A 58 -4.41 3.87 13.58
CA GLU A 58 -5.54 2.94 13.64
C GLU A 58 -6.67 3.34 12.70
N ASP A 59 -7.10 4.60 12.71
CA ASP A 59 -8.16 5.10 11.81
C ASP A 59 -7.77 4.97 10.32
N ILE A 60 -6.53 5.34 9.97
CA ILE A 60 -5.99 5.16 8.62
C ILE A 60 -5.99 3.69 8.23
N LEU A 61 -5.60 2.79 9.13
CA LEU A 61 -5.56 1.37 8.84
C LEU A 61 -6.97 0.82 8.57
N GLN A 62 -7.92 1.14 9.43
CA GLN A 62 -9.31 0.70 9.29
C GLN A 62 -9.93 1.21 7.98
N THR A 63 -9.82 2.52 7.72
CA THR A 63 -10.34 3.13 6.49
C THR A 63 -9.66 2.59 5.24
N SER A 64 -8.36 2.28 5.31
CA SER A 64 -7.60 1.68 4.21
C SER A 64 -8.04 0.25 3.91
N PHE A 65 -8.32 -0.57 4.93
CA PHE A 65 -8.86 -1.92 4.70
C PHE A 65 -10.26 -1.90 4.08
N ILE A 66 -11.10 -0.94 4.47
CA ILE A 66 -12.42 -0.75 3.86
C ILE A 66 -12.25 -0.40 2.37
N LYS A 67 -11.36 0.54 2.03
CA LYS A 67 -11.04 0.89 0.64
C LYS A 67 -10.46 -0.31 -0.11
N ALA A 68 -9.53 -1.03 0.51
CA ALA A 68 -8.91 -2.21 -0.10
C ALA A 68 -9.94 -3.30 -0.41
N PHE A 69 -10.93 -3.52 0.46
CA PHE A 69 -12.02 -4.45 0.21
C PHE A 69 -12.91 -3.99 -0.96
N GLN A 70 -13.28 -2.71 -1.00
CA GLN A 70 -14.14 -2.15 -2.05
C GLN A 70 -13.49 -2.19 -3.44
N HIS A 71 -12.18 -1.99 -3.50
CA HIS A 71 -11.41 -1.93 -4.75
C HIS A 71 -10.59 -3.20 -5.01
N LEU A 72 -10.87 -4.30 -4.31
CA LEU A 72 -10.07 -5.53 -4.39
C LEU A 72 -9.97 -6.09 -5.82
N GLY A 73 -11.01 -5.89 -6.64
CA GLY A 73 -11.04 -6.31 -8.04
C GLY A 73 -10.12 -5.51 -8.97
N GLU A 74 -9.55 -4.40 -8.49
CA GLU A 74 -8.64 -3.54 -9.24
C GLU A 74 -7.16 -3.90 -9.01
N VAL A 75 -6.87 -4.86 -8.12
CA VAL A 75 -5.51 -5.28 -7.81
C VAL A 75 -4.84 -5.83 -9.07
N ARG A 76 -3.72 -5.19 -9.44
CA ARG A 76 -2.83 -5.64 -10.52
C ARG A 76 -1.45 -5.91 -9.95
N GLY A 77 -0.98 -7.15 -10.06
CA GLY A 77 0.29 -7.57 -9.46
C GLY A 77 0.13 -7.94 -7.99
N ARG A 78 1.11 -7.58 -7.15
CA ARG A 78 1.14 -7.97 -5.74
C ARG A 78 0.22 -7.12 -4.87
N PHE A 79 -0.63 -7.78 -4.10
CA PHE A 79 -1.54 -7.16 -3.14
C PHE A 79 -0.83 -6.34 -2.06
N ASP A 80 0.30 -6.81 -1.54
CA ASP A 80 1.04 -6.09 -0.50
C ASP A 80 1.44 -4.68 -0.97
N ALA A 81 2.06 -4.57 -2.15
CA ALA A 81 2.47 -3.30 -2.72
C ALA A 81 1.26 -2.37 -2.94
N TRP A 82 0.14 -2.94 -3.38
CA TRP A 82 -1.10 -2.19 -3.61
C TRP A 82 -1.71 -1.66 -2.30
N VAL A 83 -1.82 -2.49 -1.26
CA VAL A 83 -2.42 -2.07 0.03
C VAL A 83 -1.50 -1.11 0.80
N PHE A 84 -0.17 -1.27 0.70
CA PHE A 84 0.77 -0.28 1.24
C PHE A 84 0.60 1.08 0.57
N ARG A 85 0.34 1.13 -0.75
CA ARG A 85 0.06 2.40 -1.46
C ARG A 85 -1.22 3.08 -0.96
N ILE A 86 -2.27 2.32 -0.67
CA ILE A 86 -3.52 2.87 -0.09
C ILE A 86 -3.21 3.55 1.26
N VAL A 87 -2.49 2.86 2.15
CA VAL A 87 -2.14 3.38 3.48
C VAL A 87 -1.21 4.59 3.38
N ALA A 88 -0.18 4.53 2.55
CA ALA A 88 0.75 5.63 2.35
C ALA A 88 0.06 6.89 1.81
N ASN A 89 -0.88 6.74 0.87
CA ASN A 89 -1.67 7.85 0.35
C ASN A 89 -2.57 8.46 1.44
N ALA A 90 -3.24 7.63 2.24
CA ALA A 90 -4.05 8.11 3.36
C ALA A 90 -3.20 8.88 4.40
N CYS A 91 -1.99 8.41 4.70
CA CYS A 91 -1.04 9.13 5.57
C CYS A 91 -0.61 10.47 4.97
N LYS A 92 -0.28 10.50 3.67
CA LYS A 92 0.07 11.73 2.95
C LYS A 92 -1.08 12.73 2.97
N ASP A 93 -2.30 12.28 2.76
CA ASP A 93 -3.50 13.14 2.77
C ASP A 93 -3.76 13.71 4.16
N TRP A 94 -3.64 12.91 5.21
CA TRP A 94 -3.73 13.36 6.59
C TRP A 94 -2.66 14.42 6.92
N LEU A 95 -1.41 14.18 6.53
CA LEU A 95 -0.32 15.13 6.77
C LEU A 95 -0.51 16.45 6.00
N LYS A 96 -0.99 16.37 4.75
CA LYS A 96 -1.38 17.56 3.96
C LYS A 96 -2.50 18.32 4.63
N ASN A 97 -3.49 17.62 5.21
CA ASN A 97 -4.60 18.24 5.91
C ASN A 97 -4.15 18.94 7.18
N ILE A 98 -3.22 18.35 7.95
CA ILE A 98 -2.63 18.99 9.13
C ILE A 98 -1.86 20.25 8.75
N ARG A 99 -1.03 20.18 7.71
CA ARG A 99 -0.34 21.38 7.21
C ARG A 99 -1.33 22.45 6.79
N ARG A 100 -2.40 22.08 6.08
CA ARG A 100 -3.48 23.00 5.72
C ARG A 100 -4.20 23.53 6.95
N SER A 101 -4.55 22.75 7.97
CA SER A 101 -5.20 23.26 9.19
C SER A 101 -4.28 24.20 9.98
N HIS A 102 -2.97 23.95 9.98
CA HIS A 102 -1.99 24.88 10.54
C HIS A 102 -1.83 26.16 9.71
N LEU A 103 -2.04 26.12 8.40
CA LEU A 103 -2.01 27.28 7.48
C LEU A 103 -3.39 27.95 7.31
N SER A 104 -4.49 27.27 7.61
CA SER A 104 -5.90 27.67 7.44
C SER A 104 -6.40 28.53 8.59
N TYR A 105 -5.57 28.78 9.59
CA TYR A 105 -5.70 30.02 10.35
C TYR A 105 -5.53 31.27 9.45
N ASP A 106 -5.07 31.14 8.19
CA ASP A 106 -4.96 32.24 7.21
C ASP A 106 -5.81 32.14 5.93
N GLU A 107 -6.26 30.99 5.36
CA GLU A 107 -7.24 31.03 4.23
C GLU A 107 -7.91 29.68 3.87
N ASP A 108 -9.04 29.80 3.16
CA ASP A 108 -10.18 28.89 2.96
C ASP A 108 -9.97 27.47 2.36
N ASP A 109 -10.97 26.64 2.70
CA ASP A 109 -11.16 25.20 2.47
C ASP A 109 -11.48 24.82 0.99
N GLN A 110 -10.89 23.72 0.51
CA GLN A 110 -11.34 23.02 -0.70
C GLN A 110 -11.27 21.49 -0.57
N PRO A 111 -12.29 20.75 -1.07
CA PRO A 111 -12.38 19.31 -0.94
C PRO A 111 -11.44 18.61 -1.94
N SER A 112 -10.62 17.68 -1.44
CA SER A 112 -9.76 16.84 -2.28
C SER A 112 -10.57 15.72 -2.94
N SER A 113 -10.82 15.87 -4.24
CA SER A 113 -11.16 14.74 -5.11
C SER A 113 -9.97 13.79 -5.19
N PHE A 114 -10.17 12.49 -4.94
CA PHE A 114 -9.17 11.45 -5.14
C PHE A 114 -8.86 11.32 -6.63
N VAL A 115 -7.94 12.15 -7.12
CA VAL A 115 -7.21 11.89 -8.36
C VAL A 115 -6.14 10.89 -8.00
N GLN A 116 -6.16 9.68 -8.58
CA GLN A 116 -4.99 8.80 -8.55
C GLN A 116 -3.92 9.43 -9.43
N PRO A 117 -2.79 9.91 -8.88
CA PRO A 117 -1.66 10.29 -9.72
C PRO A 117 -0.96 9.01 -10.14
N ASP A 118 -0.78 8.84 -11.45
CA ASP A 118 0.23 7.95 -11.99
C ASP A 118 1.60 8.43 -11.48
N GLU A 119 2.18 7.68 -10.55
CA GLU A 119 3.53 7.93 -10.04
C GLU A 119 4.25 6.59 -9.94
N GLU A 120 5.12 6.39 -10.91
CA GLU A 120 6.17 5.39 -11.10
C GLU A 120 7.28 5.48 -10.01
N MET A 121 6.99 6.03 -8.83
CA MET A 121 7.97 6.40 -7.81
C MET A 121 7.38 5.99 -6.46
N ASP A 122 7.82 4.90 -5.82
CA ASP A 122 8.84 5.02 -4.76
C ASP A 122 9.47 3.65 -4.37
N ARG A 123 9.47 2.67 -5.28
CA ARG A 123 10.04 1.33 -4.97
C ARG A 123 11.58 1.35 -4.94
N SER A 124 12.20 2.30 -5.65
CA SER A 124 13.65 2.46 -5.69
C SER A 124 14.23 3.15 -4.46
N GLU A 125 13.53 4.13 -3.87
CA GLU A 125 14.06 4.84 -2.69
C GLU A 125 13.98 3.98 -1.43
N LEU A 126 12.82 3.35 -1.18
CA LEU A 126 12.66 2.47 0.00
C LEU A 126 13.58 1.25 -0.05
N ARG A 127 13.90 0.73 -1.25
CA ARG A 127 14.85 -0.37 -1.43
C ARG A 127 16.30 0.08 -1.21
N GLY A 128 16.68 1.26 -1.68
CA GLY A 128 18.01 1.82 -1.49
C GLY A 128 18.33 2.08 -0.02
N ASP A 129 17.37 2.66 0.71
CA ASP A 129 17.52 2.96 2.14
C ASP A 129 17.55 1.68 2.99
N LEU A 130 16.77 0.66 2.61
CA LEU A 130 16.77 -0.65 3.27
C LEU A 130 18.06 -1.43 2.98
N GLU A 131 18.57 -1.41 1.74
CA GLU A 131 19.85 -2.04 1.39
C GLU A 131 21.03 -1.33 2.09
N GLY A 132 21.00 -0.01 2.22
CA GLY A 132 22.00 0.77 2.97
C GLY A 132 22.01 0.47 4.47
N ALA A 133 20.83 0.35 5.08
CA ALA A 133 20.70 0.03 6.51
C ALA A 133 21.04 -1.44 6.84
N LEU A 134 20.78 -2.38 5.92
CA LEU A 134 21.16 -3.79 6.09
C LEU A 134 22.67 -4.00 5.90
N ALA A 135 23.33 -3.21 5.05
CA ALA A 135 24.78 -3.27 4.86
C ALA A 135 25.60 -2.80 6.09
N THR A 136 24.99 -2.02 6.98
CA THR A 136 25.63 -1.55 8.22
C THR A 136 25.41 -2.47 9.43
N LEU A 137 24.57 -3.49 9.29
CA LEU A 137 24.19 -4.42 10.38
C LEU A 137 24.64 -5.88 10.16
N ALA A 138 25.32 -6.18 9.05
CA ALA A 138 26.03 -7.46 8.89
C ALA A 138 27.48 -7.31 9.41
N PRO A 139 28.01 -8.33 10.12
CA PRO A 139 29.00 -8.19 11.20
C PRO A 139 30.38 -7.70 10.80
#